data_AF-A0A6A4E9E8-F1
#
_entry.id   AF-A0A6A4E9E8-F1
#
_cell.length_a   1.000
_cell.length_b   1.000
_cell.length_c   1.000
_cell.angle_alpha   90.00
_cell.angle_beta   90.00
_cell.angle_gamma   90.00
#
_symmetry.space_group_name_H-M   'P 1'
#
loop_
_entity.id
_entity.type
_entity.pdbx_description
1 polymer ?
#
loop_
_entity_poly.entity_id
_entity_poly.type
_entity_poly.pdbx_seq_one_letter_code
_entity_poly.pdbx_strand_id
1 'polypeptide(L)'
;MIRRYKRIRDDTRQIDVVEEFIPTGATHKKVVGILEHLKKLDSVCNALQDDKTSMADVRVLFDQVIDDYPVMVSRLRSNAKIVEYADL
;
A
#
# COMPACT_ATOMS: atom_id res chain seq x y z
N MET A 1 10.32 -3.69 1.87
CA MET A 1 10.67 -4.87 1.05
C MET A 1 10.42 -4.69 -0.45
N ILE A 2 9.22 -4.34 -0.90
CA ILE A 2 8.87 -4.30 -2.34
C ILE A 2 9.65 -3.23 -3.15
N ARG A 3 9.88 -2.03 -2.61
CA ARG A 3 10.74 -1.01 -3.25
C ARG A 3 12.15 -1.54 -3.54
N ARG A 4 12.71 -2.34 -2.61
CA ARG A 4 14.02 -2.97 -2.75
C ARG A 4 14.02 -4.07 -3.81
N TYR A 5 12.95 -4.88 -3.89
CA TYR A 5 12.76 -5.84 -4.99
C TYR A 5 12.79 -5.15 -6.36
N LYS A 6 12.02 -4.06 -6.53
CA LYS A 6 11.96 -3.34 -7.81
C LYS A 6 13.35 -2.87 -8.23
N ARG A 7 14.07 -2.20 -7.32
CA ARG A 7 15.44 -1.72 -7.58
C ARG A 7 16.39 -2.87 -7.97
N ILE A 8 16.45 -3.93 -7.17
CA ILE A 8 17.34 -5.07 -7.44
C ILE A 8 17.02 -5.69 -8.81
N ARG A 9 15.75 -5.90 -9.15
CA ARG A 9 15.37 -6.47 -10.44
C ARG A 9 15.78 -5.60 -11.62
N ASP A 10 15.63 -4.29 -11.50
CA ASP A 10 16.01 -3.34 -12.54
C ASP A 10 17.54 -3.39 -12.76
N ASP A 11 18.31 -3.50 -11.67
CA ASP A 11 19.79 -3.62 -11.71
C ASP A 11 20.25 -4.98 -12.27
N THR A 12 19.56 -6.08 -11.97
CA THR A 12 19.96 -7.44 -12.36
C THR A 12 19.51 -7.85 -13.77
N ARG A 13 18.62 -7.09 -14.42
CA ARG A 13 18.05 -7.46 -15.73
C ARG A 13 19.10 -7.57 -16.85
N GLN A 14 20.26 -6.94 -16.69
CA GLN A 14 21.34 -6.94 -17.68
C GLN A 14 22.35 -8.10 -17.48
N ILE A 15 22.10 -8.98 -16.51
CA ILE A 15 23.01 -10.07 -16.15
C ILE A 15 22.36 -11.40 -16.56
N ASP A 16 22.85 -12.01 -17.64
CA ASP A 16 22.26 -13.23 -18.22
C ASP A 16 22.21 -14.41 -17.23
N VAL A 17 23.24 -14.55 -16.39
CA VAL A 17 23.35 -15.67 -15.41
C VAL A 17 22.23 -15.66 -14.38
N VAL A 18 21.59 -14.51 -14.13
CA VAL A 18 20.53 -14.40 -13.12
C VAL A 18 19.12 -14.37 -13.71
N GLU A 19 18.98 -14.50 -15.04
CA GLU A 19 17.69 -14.41 -15.72
C GLU A 19 16.67 -15.41 -15.20
N GLU A 20 17.07 -16.66 -14.96
CA GLU A 20 16.21 -17.73 -14.45
C GLU A 20 15.71 -17.49 -13.01
N PHE A 21 16.41 -16.66 -12.23
CA PHE A 21 16.04 -16.30 -10.86
C PHE A 21 15.16 -15.04 -10.79
N ILE A 22 15.02 -14.30 -11.90
CA ILE A 22 14.21 -13.09 -11.93
C ILE A 22 12.73 -13.47 -12.13
N PRO A 23 11.80 -12.97 -11.29
CA PRO A 23 10.39 -13.22 -11.51
C PRO A 23 9.93 -12.75 -12.88
N THR A 24 9.10 -13.58 -13.51
CA THR A 24 8.56 -13.36 -14.85
C THR A 24 7.94 -11.97 -15.01
N GLY A 25 7.85 -11.47 -16.25
CA GLY A 25 7.25 -10.18 -16.53
C GLY A 25 5.84 -10.02 -15.95
N ALA A 26 5.05 -11.10 -15.92
CA ALA A 26 3.71 -11.11 -15.30
C ALA A 26 3.78 -10.95 -13.78
N THR A 27 4.64 -11.70 -13.10
CA THR A 27 4.82 -11.59 -11.64
C THR A 27 5.36 -10.21 -11.27
N HIS A 28 6.32 -9.68 -12.03
CA HIS A 28 6.81 -8.33 -11.81
C HIS A 28 5.70 -7.27 -11.93
N LYS A 29 4.87 -7.34 -12.99
CA LYS A 29 3.73 -6.42 -13.17
C LYS A 29 2.80 -6.45 -11.96
N LYS A 30 2.52 -7.64 -11.41
CA LYS A 30 1.73 -7.78 -10.16
C LYS A 30 2.41 -7.08 -8.99
N VAL A 31 3.71 -7.29 -8.78
CA VAL A 31 4.46 -6.66 -7.68
C VAL A 31 4.52 -5.14 -7.81
N VAL A 32 4.71 -4.61 -9.02
CA VAL A 32 4.67 -3.17 -9.28
C VAL A 32 3.27 -2.60 -9.04
N GLY A 33 2.21 -3.31 -9.43
CA GLY A 33 0.84 -2.92 -9.09
C GLY A 33 0.62 -2.80 -7.58
N ILE A 34 1.05 -3.80 -6.80
CA ILE A 34 1.00 -3.76 -5.34
C ILE A 34 1.80 -2.57 -4.79
N LEU A 35 2.95 -2.24 -5.37
CA LEU A 35 3.75 -1.10 -4.94
C LEU A 35 3.00 0.23 -5.08
N GLU A 36 2.21 0.42 -6.13
CA GLU A 36 1.42 1.64 -6.30
C GLU A 36 0.29 1.75 -5.26
N HIS A 37 -0.39 0.64 -4.96
CA HIS A 37 -1.37 0.60 -3.86
C HIS A 37 -0.73 0.92 -2.52
N LEU A 38 0.46 0.36 -2.24
CA LEU A 38 1.19 0.65 -1.01
C LEU A 38 1.60 2.11 -0.90
N LYS A 39 2.06 2.75 -2.00
CA LYS A 39 2.38 4.19 -1.98
C LYS A 39 1.16 5.05 -1.64
N LYS A 40 -0.01 4.68 -2.19
CA LYS A 40 -1.25 5.39 -1.89
C LYS A 40 -1.62 5.29 -0.41
N LEU A 41 -1.58 4.08 0.16
CA LEU A 41 -1.84 3.87 1.58
C LEU A 41 -0.78 4.52 2.48
N ASP A 42 0.50 4.50 2.08
CA ASP A 42 1.60 5.19 2.76
C ASP A 42 1.34 6.71 2.83
N SER A 43 0.85 7.32 1.75
CA SER A 43 0.46 8.73 1.76
C SER A 43 -0.69 9.02 2.70
N VAL A 44 -1.69 8.13 2.77
CA VAL A 44 -2.81 8.28 3.71
C VAL A 44 -2.30 8.18 5.16
N CYS A 45 -1.47 7.18 5.47
CA CYS A 45 -0.85 7.05 6.79
C CYS A 45 -0.03 8.28 7.19
N ASN A 46 0.76 8.83 6.27
CA ASN A 46 1.54 10.05 6.53
C ASN A 46 0.62 11.24 6.83
N ALA A 47 -0.48 11.39 6.09
CA ALA A 47 -1.46 12.44 6.37
C ALA A 47 -2.14 12.22 7.74
N LEU A 48 -2.52 11.00 8.09
CA LEU A 48 -3.12 10.68 9.39
C LEU A 48 -2.18 10.91 10.58
N GLN A 49 -0.86 10.85 10.37
CA GLN A 49 0.16 11.07 11.38
C GLN A 49 0.61 12.53 11.48
N ASP A 50 0.10 13.42 10.63
CA ASP A 50 0.38 14.86 10.71
C ASP A 50 -0.50 15.52 11.79
N ASP A 51 0.13 16.22 12.72
CA ASP A 51 -0.52 16.94 13.84
C ASP A 51 -1.56 17.97 13.37
N LYS A 52 -1.49 18.41 12.11
CA LYS A 52 -2.42 19.38 11.52
C LYS A 52 -3.68 18.75 10.96
N THR A 53 -3.73 17.42 10.84
CA THR A 53 -4.86 16.72 10.23
C THR A 53 -6.08 16.76 11.14
N SER A 54 -7.16 17.36 10.66
CA SER A 54 -8.42 17.45 11.40
C SER A 54 -9.23 16.16 11.29
N MET A 55 -10.20 15.97 12.18
CA MET A 55 -11.12 14.82 12.09
C MET A 55 -11.95 14.82 10.80
N ALA A 56 -12.21 16.00 10.20
CA ALA A 56 -12.87 16.09 8.90
C ALA A 56 -11.96 15.55 7.79
N ASP A 57 -10.67 15.88 7.82
CA ASP A 57 -9.68 15.36 6.88
C ASP A 57 -9.54 13.84 7.02
N VAL A 58 -9.50 13.32 8.26
CA VAL A 58 -9.51 11.86 8.52
C VAL A 58 -10.70 11.18 7.85
N ARG A 59 -11.90 11.78 7.94
CA ARG A 59 -13.10 11.21 7.31
C ARG A 59 -12.96 11.16 5.79
N VAL A 60 -12.51 12.24 5.16
CA VAL A 60 -12.27 12.31 3.71
C VAL A 60 -11.25 11.26 3.27
N LEU A 61 -10.14 11.12 4.00
CA LEU A 61 -9.11 10.11 3.72
C LEU A 61 -9.69 8.69 3.83
N PHE A 62 -10.51 8.42 4.85
CA PHE A 62 -11.13 7.11 5.03
C PHE A 62 -12.19 6.79 3.97
N ASP A 63 -13.02 7.77 3.57
CA ASP A 63 -13.97 7.60 2.46
C ASP A 63 -13.22 7.26 1.16
N GLN A 64 -12.13 7.97 0.87
CA GLN A 64 -11.31 7.66 -0.30
C GLN A 64 -10.72 6.24 -0.24
N VAL A 65 -10.18 5.81 0.91
CA VAL A 65 -9.68 4.44 1.08
C VAL A 65 -10.80 3.40 0.93
N ILE A 66 -12.02 3.70 1.34
CA ILE A 66 -13.18 2.82 1.13
C ILE A 66 -13.51 2.69 -0.35
N ASP A 67 -13.54 3.79 -1.09
CA ASP A 67 -13.83 3.78 -2.52
C ASP A 67 -12.80 2.96 -3.30
N ASP A 68 -11.52 3.11 -2.95
CA ASP A 68 -10.42 2.38 -3.58
C ASP A 68 -10.30 0.93 -3.12
N TYR A 69 -10.66 0.66 -1.86
CA TYR A 69 -10.53 -0.65 -1.21
C TYR A 69 -11.80 -0.99 -0.43
N PRO A 70 -12.88 -1.42 -1.12
CA PRO A 70 -14.18 -1.70 -0.48
C PRO A 70 -14.12 -2.72 0.67
N VAL A 71 -13.10 -3.58 0.68
CA VAL A 71 -12.83 -4.52 1.78
C VAL A 71 -12.62 -3.81 3.14
N MET A 72 -12.23 -2.54 3.15
CA MET A 72 -11.96 -1.76 4.36
C MET A 72 -13.22 -1.13 4.99
N VAL A 73 -14.38 -1.19 4.33
CA VAL A 73 -15.64 -0.56 4.80
C VAL A 73 -15.96 -0.91 6.25
N SER A 74 -15.83 -2.18 6.63
CA SER A 74 -16.16 -2.65 7.97
C SER A 74 -15.29 -2.01 9.07
N ARG A 75 -14.08 -1.55 8.71
CA ARG A 75 -13.09 -0.96 9.62
C ARG A 75 -13.07 0.57 9.59
N LEU A 76 -13.45 1.20 8.48
CA LEU A 76 -13.25 2.64 8.26
C LEU A 76 -14.53 3.47 8.15
N ARG A 77 -15.71 2.83 8.09
CA ARG A 77 -17.00 3.55 8.09
C ARG A 77 -17.20 4.34 9.40
N SER A 78 -18.02 5.38 9.36
CA SER A 78 -18.25 6.28 10.50
C SER A 78 -18.78 5.59 11.77
N ASN A 79 -19.44 4.43 11.63
CA ASN A 79 -19.93 3.61 12.73
C ASN A 79 -19.13 2.30 12.91
N ALA A 80 -17.90 2.24 12.40
CA ALA A 80 -17.00 1.13 12.67
C ALA A 80 -16.68 1.08 14.17
N LYS A 81 -16.57 -0.14 14.72
CA LYS A 81 -16.10 -0.30 16.09
C LYS A 81 -14.64 0.15 16.16
N ILE A 82 -14.34 0.99 17.15
CA ILE A 82 -12.96 1.37 17.45
C ILE A 82 -12.26 0.11 17.95
N VAL A 83 -11.13 -0.22 17.32
CA VAL A 83 -10.28 -1.33 17.73
C VAL A 83 -9.45 -0.84 18.91
N GLU A 84 -9.79 -1.30 20.12
CA GLU A 84 -9.10 -0.91 21.36
C GLU A 84 -7.69 -1.53 21.47
N TYR A 85 -7.50 -2.71 20.90
CA TYR A 85 -6.23 -3.43 20.87
C TYR A 85 -6.04 -4.11 19.52
N ALA A 86 -4.81 -4.15 19.01
CA ALA A 86 -4.52 -4.93 17.82
C ALA A 86 -4.67 -6.43 18.14
N ASP A 87 -5.48 -7.14 17.36
CA ASP A 87 -5.46 -8.61 17.37
C ASP A 87 -4.07 -9.05 16.87
N LEU A 88 -3.23 -9.52 17.80
CA LEU A 88 -1.92 -10.12 17.54
C LEU A 88 -2.04 -11.63 17.33
#